data_AF-U9TG82-F1
#
_entry.id   AF-U9TG82-F1
#
_cell.length_a   1.000
_cell.length_b   1.000
_cell.length_c   1.000
_cell.angle_alpha   90.00
_cell.angle_beta   90.00
_cell.angle_gamma   90.00
#
_symmetry.space_group_name_H-M   'P 1'
#
loop_
_entity.id
_entity.type
_entity.pdbx_description
1 polymer ?
#
loop_
_entity_poly.entity_id
_entity_poly.type
_entity_poly.pdbx_seq_one_letter_code
_entity_poly.pdbx_strand_id
1 'polypeptide(L)'
;MGNFWKKKNAKITAPIKDEFQHYLNVTELPALEEYDSFSWWFTNKNQYPILHQIAMKYLSIPATSVPSERLFSDAKNLITPQRTRL
;
A
#
# COMPACT_ATOMS: atom_id res chain seq x y z
N MET A 1 34.51 -6.97 14.36
CA MET A 1 34.16 -7.73 13.15
C MET A 1 32.64 -7.78 13.03
N GLY A 2 32.05 -7.18 11.99
CA GLY A 2 30.62 -7.33 11.70
C GLY A 2 29.94 -6.07 11.14
N ASN A 3 30.21 -5.74 9.87
CA ASN A 3 29.48 -4.71 9.14
C ASN A 3 28.09 -5.26 8.74
N PHE A 4 27.09 -5.08 9.60
CA PHE A 4 25.69 -5.56 9.42
C PHE A 4 24.77 -4.57 8.68
N TRP A 5 25.32 -3.56 8.01
CA TRP A 5 24.54 -2.61 7.22
C TRP A 5 24.84 -2.80 5.73
N LYS A 6 24.34 -3.91 5.17
CA LYS A 6 24.29 -4.10 3.73
C LYS A 6 23.25 -3.12 3.19
N LYS A 7 23.71 -1.92 2.80
CA LYS A 7 22.92 -0.94 2.04
C LYS A 7 22.26 -1.69 0.89
N LYS A 8 20.93 -1.81 0.94
CA LYS A 8 20.13 -2.24 -0.21
C LYS A 8 20.39 -1.16 -1.26
N ASN A 9 21.08 -1.50 -2.35
CA ASN A 9 21.28 -0.58 -3.47
C ASN A 9 19.90 -0.19 -4.00
N ALA A 10 19.40 0.98 -3.60
CA ALA A 10 18.26 1.59 -4.26
C ALA A 10 18.70 1.84 -5.70
N LYS A 11 18.10 1.11 -6.65
CA LYS A 11 18.30 1.40 -8.07
C LYS A 11 17.77 2.83 -8.28
N ILE A 12 18.68 3.78 -8.46
CA ILE A 12 18.35 5.14 -8.86
C ILE A 12 18.04 5.04 -10.36
N THR A 13 16.81 4.65 -10.67
CA THR A 13 16.31 4.63 -12.04
C THR A 13 15.75 6.02 -12.34
N ALA A 14 16.14 6.59 -13.48
CA ALA A 14 15.60 7.87 -13.93
C ALA A 14 14.07 7.79 -14.05
N PRO A 15 13.34 8.87 -13.73
CA PRO A 15 11.89 8.90 -13.89
C PRO A 15 11.53 8.69 -15.36
N ILE A 16 10.54 7.83 -15.60
CA ILE A 16 10.04 7.59 -16.95
C ILE A 16 9.25 8.82 -17.42
N LYS A 17 9.44 9.24 -18.67
CA LYS A 17 8.69 10.35 -19.26
C LYS A 17 7.20 10.02 -19.43
N ASP A 18 6.90 8.89 -20.05
CA ASP A 18 5.54 8.38 -20.21
C ASP A 18 5.33 7.16 -19.31
N GLU A 19 5.03 7.45 -18.05
CA GLU A 19 4.79 6.44 -17.01
C GLU A 19 3.68 5.47 -17.38
N PHE A 20 2.61 5.98 -18.03
CA PHE A 20 1.41 5.22 -18.34
C PHE A 20 1.67 4.22 -19.46
N GLN A 21 2.20 4.68 -20.60
CA GLN A 21 2.52 3.77 -21.71
C GLN A 21 3.58 2.76 -21.29
N HIS A 22 4.59 3.19 -20.53
CA HIS A 22 5.60 2.25 -20.05
C HIS A 22 4.97 1.17 -19.16
N TYR A 23 4.13 1.55 -18.19
CA TYR A 23 3.47 0.59 -17.30
C TYR A 23 2.58 -0.41 -18.08
N LEU A 24 1.81 0.05 -19.07
CA LEU A 24 0.97 -0.82 -19.90
C LEU A 24 1.76 -1.80 -20.76
N ASN A 25 2.99 -1.43 -21.15
CA ASN A 25 3.87 -2.27 -21.97
C ASN A 25 4.76 -3.20 -21.13
N VAL A 26 4.65 -3.19 -19.79
CA VAL A 26 5.37 -4.16 -18.94
C VAL A 26 4.74 -5.54 -19.10
N THR A 27 5.43 -6.42 -19.83
CA THR A 27 4.97 -7.80 -20.12
C THR A 27 5.03 -8.72 -18.91
N GLU A 28 5.86 -8.42 -17.91
CA GLU A 28 6.11 -9.26 -16.75
C GLU A 28 5.89 -8.46 -15.46
N LEU A 29 4.63 -8.24 -15.10
CA LEU A 29 4.31 -7.92 -13.72
C LEU A 29 4.36 -9.23 -12.92
N PRO A 30 5.06 -9.29 -11.77
CA PRO A 30 5.00 -10.47 -10.91
C PRO A 30 3.53 -10.78 -10.61
N ALA A 31 3.14 -12.03 -10.82
CA ALA A 31 1.75 -12.45 -10.71
C ALA A 31 1.14 -11.95 -9.39
N LEU A 32 -0.02 -11.29 -9.50
CA LEU A 32 -0.75 -10.64 -8.41
C LEU A 32 -1.07 -11.57 -7.23
N GLU A 33 -0.96 -12.89 -7.42
CA GLU A 33 -1.24 -13.90 -6.39
C GLU A 33 -0.15 -13.98 -5.31
N GLU A 34 1.13 -13.71 -5.63
CA GLU A 34 2.23 -13.80 -4.67
C GLU A 34 2.79 -12.43 -4.26
N TYR A 35 2.49 -11.36 -5.00
CA TYR A 35 3.11 -10.05 -4.80
C TYR A 35 2.10 -8.98 -4.39
N ASP A 36 2.34 -8.37 -3.22
CA ASP A 36 1.57 -7.22 -2.75
C ASP A 36 1.73 -6.02 -3.70
N SER A 37 0.62 -5.66 -4.37
CA SER A 37 0.55 -4.53 -5.29
C SER A 37 0.99 -3.22 -4.63
N PHE A 38 0.68 -3.02 -3.35
CA PHE A 38 1.03 -1.82 -2.61
C PHE A 38 2.56 -1.72 -2.46
N SER A 39 3.20 -2.81 -2.06
CA SER A 39 4.66 -2.92 -1.97
C SER A 39 5.36 -2.71 -3.32
N TRP A 40 4.76 -3.16 -4.42
CA TRP A 40 5.30 -2.93 -5.77
C TRP A 40 5.35 -1.44 -6.11
N TRP A 41 4.25 -0.73 -5.94
CA TRP A 41 4.19 0.71 -6.20
C TRP A 41 5.16 1.48 -5.31
N PHE A 42 5.24 1.13 -4.03
CA PHE A 42 6.16 1.76 -3.09
C PHE A 42 7.64 1.58 -3.49
N THR A 43 7.98 0.40 -4.01
CA THR A 43 9.34 0.09 -4.48
C THR A 43 9.69 0.82 -5.77
N ASN A 44 8.71 0.98 -6.68
CA ASN A 44 8.90 1.59 -7.99
C ASN A 44 8.57 3.10 -8.03
N LYS A 45 8.35 3.74 -6.88
CA LYS A 45 7.99 5.17 -6.77
C LYS A 45 8.95 6.14 -7.46
N ASN A 46 10.24 5.80 -7.54
CA ASN A 46 11.24 6.64 -8.18
C ASN A 46 11.13 6.58 -9.71
N GLN A 47 10.67 5.45 -10.24
CA GLN A 47 10.50 5.20 -11.66
C GLN A 47 9.16 5.74 -12.17
N TYR A 48 8.12 5.68 -11.32
CA TYR A 48 6.75 6.15 -11.61
C TYR A 48 6.26 7.18 -10.58
N PRO A 49 6.85 8.38 -10.49
CA PRO A 49 6.51 9.36 -9.46
C PRO A 49 5.05 9.82 -9.47
N ILE A 50 4.39 9.89 -10.63
CA ILE A 50 2.99 10.32 -10.75
C ILE A 50 2.04 9.14 -10.54
N LEU A 51 2.27 8.03 -11.25
CA LEU A 51 1.39 6.87 -11.24
C LEU A 51 1.41 6.16 -9.88
N HIS A 52 2.55 6.17 -9.16
CA HIS A 52 2.62 5.73 -7.77
C HIS A 52 1.65 6.49 -6.87
N GLN A 53 1.57 7.82 -6.97
CA GLN A 53 0.68 8.60 -6.10
C GLN A 53 -0.78 8.22 -6.32
N ILE A 54 -1.16 8.01 -7.58
CA ILE A 54 -2.50 7.58 -7.96
C ILE A 54 -2.77 6.17 -7.44
N ALA A 55 -1.85 5.23 -7.70
CA ALA A 55 -1.98 3.84 -7.28
C ALA A 55 -2.11 3.71 -5.76
N MET A 56 -1.28 4.42 -5.00
CA MET A 56 -1.35 4.41 -3.53
C MET A 56 -2.68 4.95 -3.02
N LYS A 57 -3.25 5.97 -3.66
CA LYS A 57 -4.57 6.51 -3.29
C LYS A 57 -5.67 5.48 -3.48
N TYR A 58 -5.65 4.72 -4.57
CA TYR A 58 -6.68 3.71 -4.84
C TYR A 58 -6.48 2.42 -4.04
N LEU A 59 -5.25 1.94 -3.90
CA LEU A 59 -4.93 0.71 -3.18
C LEU A 59 -5.09 0.84 -1.66
N SER A 60 -5.02 2.06 -1.10
CA SER A 60 -5.26 2.29 0.33
C SER A 60 -6.74 2.27 0.71
N ILE A 61 -7.66 2.26 -0.26
CA ILE A 61 -9.08 2.29 0.02
C ILE A 61 -9.50 0.87 0.46
N PRO A 62 -10.03 0.70 1.68
CA PRO A 62 -10.54 -0.59 2.09
C PRO A 62 -11.70 -0.99 1.17
N ALA A 63 -11.73 -2.24 0.75
CA ALA A 63 -12.79 -2.76 -0.12
C ALA A 63 -14.19 -2.75 0.55
N THR A 64 -14.25 -2.59 1.87
CA THR A 64 -15.49 -2.65 2.66
C THR A 64 -15.51 -1.58 3.76
N SER A 65 -16.71 -1.21 4.23
CA SER A 65 -16.93 -0.32 5.39
C SER A 65 -16.71 -1.00 6.75
N VAL A 66 -16.51 -2.32 6.76
CA VAL A 66 -16.31 -3.15 7.96
C VAL A 66 -15.28 -2.58 8.97
N PRO A 67 -14.11 -2.06 8.59
CA PRO A 67 -13.18 -1.46 9.55
C PRO A 67 -13.77 -0.21 10.23
N SER A 68 -14.53 0.61 9.50
CA SER A 68 -15.22 1.77 10.08
C SER A 68 -16.33 1.33 11.03
N GLU A 69 -17.13 0.32 10.65
CA GLU A 69 -18.19 -0.24 11.49
C GLU A 69 -17.66 -0.87 12.78
N ARG A 70 -16.51 -1.57 12.71
CA ARG A 70 -15.82 -2.09 13.89
C ARG A 70 -15.42 -0.96 14.82
N LEU A 71 -14.78 0.09 14.29
CA LEU A 71 -14.37 1.26 15.08
C LEU A 71 -15.58 1.92 15.75
N PHE A 72 -16.69 2.09 15.03
CA PHE A 72 -17.93 2.66 15.60
C PHE A 72 -18.57 1.74 16.66
N SER A 73 -18.52 0.43 16.47
CA SER A 73 -19.03 -0.54 17.45
C SER A 73 -18.21 -0.52 18.73
N ASP A 74 -16.88 -0.47 18.63
CA ASP A 74 -15.98 -0.38 19.78
C ASP A 74 -16.16 0.96 20.51
N ALA A 75 -16.27 2.07 19.77
CA ALA A 75 -16.57 3.38 20.35
C ALA A 75 -17.92 3.39 21.07
N LYS A 76 -18.95 2.75 20.50
CA LYS A 76 -20.25 2.59 21.18
C LYS A 76 -20.10 1.81 22.48
N ASN A 77 -19.36 0.70 22.49
CA ASN A 77 -19.10 -0.08 23.70
C ASN A 77 -18.31 0.70 24.77
N LEU A 78 -17.43 1.63 24.35
CA LEU A 78 -16.68 2.50 25.27
C LEU A 78 -17.56 3.61 25.87
N ILE A 79 -18.40 4.24 25.05
CA ILE A 79 -19.22 5.40 25.45
C ILE A 79 -20.46 4.96 26.25
N THR A 80 -21.02 3.79 25.91
CA THR A 80 -22.08 3.17 26.70
C THR A 80 -21.50 2.08 27.58
N PRO A 81 -21.31 2.30 28.91
CA PRO A 81 -21.08 1.18 29.80
C PRO A 81 -22.29 0.25 29.68
N GLN A 82 -22.07 -0.98 29.18
CA GLN A 82 -23.08 -2.02 29.29
C GLN A 82 -23.37 -2.18 30.77
N ARG A 83 -24.48 -1.60 31.24
CA ARG A 83 -25.06 -1.96 32.53
C ARG A 83 -25.57 -3.39 32.35
N THR A 84 -24.69 -4.36 32.53
CA THR A 84 -25.07 -5.75 32.76
C THR A 84 -25.86 -5.75 34.05
N ARG A 85 -27.19 -5.62 33.93
CA ARG A 85 -28.11 -5.79 35.05
C ARG A 85 -28.21 -7.30 35.29
N LEU A 86 -27.34 -7.79 36.18
CA LEU A 86 -27.55 -9.05 36.88
C LEU A 86 -28.80 -8.94 37.77
#